data_AF-A0A512BVR9-F1
#
_entry.id   AF-A0A512BVR9-F1
#
_cell.length_a   1.000
_cell.length_b   1.000
_cell.length_c   1.000
_cell.angle_alpha   90.00
_cell.angle_beta   90.00
_cell.angle_gamma   90.00
#
_symmetry.space_group_name_H-M   'P 1'
#
loop_
_entity.id
_entity.type
_entity.pdbx_description
1 polymer ?
#
loop_
_entity_poly.entity_id
_entity_poly.type
_entity_poly.pdbx_seq_one_letter_code
_entity_poly.pdbx_strand_id
1 'polypeptide(L)' 'MEEWQQHLISKGIALEGRTQWPRGGVSIYFRDPDGHLLEIATPGLWKGY' A
#
# COMPACT_ATOMS: atom_id res chain seq x y z
N MET A 1 -3.29 -6.74 5.24
CA MET A 1 -2.23 -5.76 4.90
C MET A 1 -0.86 -6.41 4.93
N GLU A 2 -0.55 -7.21 5.94
CA GLU A 2 0.69 -8.01 6.01
C GLU A 2 0.86 -8.95 4.80
N GLU A 3 -0.21 -9.59 4.33
CA GLU A 3 -0.17 -10.46 3.13
C GLU A 3 0.27 -9.71 1.87
N TRP A 4 -0.21 -8.49 1.67
CA TRP A 4 0.19 -7.65 0.54
C TRP A 4 1.65 -7.21 0.65
N GLN A 5 2.12 -6.86 1.85
CA GLN A 5 3.54 -6.54 2.04
C GLN A 5 4.44 -7.74 1.73
N GLN A 6 4.09 -8.93 2.22
CA GLN A 6 4.84 -10.15 1.92
C GLN A 6 4.79 -10.48 0.43
N HIS A 7 3.65 -10.29 -0.22
CA HIS A 7 3.52 -10.50 -1.67
C HIS A 7 4.44 -9.55 -2.45
N LEU A 8 4.46 -8.26 -2.11
CA LEU A 8 5.30 -7.26 -2.76
C LEU A 8 6.80 -7.55 -2.53
N ILE A 9 7.19 -7.86 -1.30
CA ILE A 9 8.57 -8.25 -0.96
C ILE A 9 8.98 -9.52 -1.72
N SER A 10 8.10 -10.52 -1.79
CA SER A 10 8.35 -11.75 -2.55
C SER A 10 8.47 -11.51 -4.06
N LYS A 11 7.86 -10.43 -4.57
CA LYS A 11 8.01 -9.99 -5.96
C LYS A 11 9.24 -9.09 -6.17
N GLY A 12 10.01 -8.81 -5.12
CA GLY A 12 11.16 -7.91 -5.16
C GLY A 12 10.77 -6.42 -5.27
N ILE A 13 9.52 -6.09 -4.96
CA ILE A 13 9.02 -4.71 -4.99
C ILE A 13 9.26 -4.07 -3.62
N ALA A 14 10.05 -3.00 -3.62
CA ALA A 14 10.30 -2.21 -2.41
C ALA A 14 9.08 -1.34 -2.08
N LEU A 15 8.66 -1.37 -0.82
CA LEU A 15 7.66 -0.44 -0.29
C LEU A 15 8.32 0.92 -0.09
N GLU A 16 7.86 1.91 -0.85
CA GLU A 16 8.34 3.30 -0.78
C GLU A 16 7.84 4.00 0.49
N GLY A 17 6.64 3.66 0.96
CA GLY A 17 6.12 4.21 2.20
C GLY A 17 4.81 3.56 2.65
N ARG A 18 4.51 3.69 3.95
CA ARG A 18 3.21 3.34 4.52
C ARG A 18 2.63 4.53 5.25
N THR A 19 1.40 4.87 4.96
CA THR A 19 0.62 5.89 5.65
C THR A 19 -0.51 5.22 6.40
N GLN A 20 -0.48 5.33 7.72
CA GLN A 20 -1.57 4.84 8.55
C GLN A 20 -2.50 5.99 8.88
N TRP A 21 -3.75 5.87 8.46
CA TRP A 21 -4.75 6.89 8.67
C TRP A 21 -5.36 6.74 10.07
N PRO A 22 -5.63 7.85 10.78
CA PRO A 22 -6.16 7.81 12.14
C PRO A 22 -7.54 7.14 12.24
N ARG A 23 -8.22 6.91 11.11
CA ARG A 23 -9.52 6.23 11.04
C ARG A 23 -9.43 4.72 10.81
N GLY A 24 -8.22 4.15 10.83
CA GLY A 24 -7.97 2.71 10.66
C GLY A 24 -7.70 2.29 9.21
N GLY A 25 -7.79 3.20 8.24
CA GLY A 25 -7.32 2.95 6.88
C GLY A 25 -5.79 2.89 6.82
N VAL A 26 -5.24 2.07 5.94
CA VAL A 26 -3.79 2.02 5.69
C VAL A 26 -3.56 2.15 4.19
N SER A 27 -2.70 3.08 3.81
CA SER A 27 -2.20 3.21 2.44
C SER A 27 -0.73 2.79 2.39
N ILE A 28 -0.36 2.03 1.39
CA ILE A 28 1.04 1.72 1.07
C ILE A 28 1.36 2.19 -0.33
N TYR A 29 2.58 2.69 -0.50
CA TYR A 29 3.13 3.18 -1.74
C TYR A 29 4.28 2.28 -2.14
N PHE A 30 4.33 1.89 -3.41
CA PHE A 30 5.44 1.13 -3.98
C PHE A 30 5.62 1.49 -5.45
N ARG A 31 6.78 1.12 -6.00
CA ARG A 31 7.06 1.29 -7.43
C ARG A 31 7.13 -0.04 -8.15
N ASP A 32 6.46 -0.10 -9.28
CA ASP A 32 6.64 -1.20 -10.22
C ASP A 32 8.01 -1.13 -10.90
N PRO A 33 8.49 -2.23 -11.49
CA PRO A 33 9.76 -2.25 -12.24
C PRO A 33 9.85 -1.20 -13.37
N ASP A 34 8.69 -0.73 -13.86
CA ASP A 34 8.58 0.31 -14.88
C ASP A 34 8.68 1.75 -14.31
N GLY A 35 8.80 1.89 -12.98
CA GLY A 35 8.91 3.17 -12.28
C GLY A 35 7.56 3.84 -11.97
N HIS A 36 6.45 3.18 -12.26
CA HIS A 36 5.11 3.66 -11.88
C HIS A 36 4.90 3.61 -10.38
N LEU A 37 4.35 4.70 -9.82
CA LEU A 37 3.99 4.78 -8.42
C LEU A 37 2.59 4.22 -8.22
N LEU A 38 2.49 3.10 -7.52
CA LEU A 38 1.22 2.48 -7.15
C LEU A 38 0.92 2.70 -5.67
N GLU A 39 -0.34 2.97 -5.40
CA GLU A 39 -0.89 3.07 -4.05
C GLU A 39 -1.91 1.95 -3.84
N ILE A 40 -1.75 1.18 -2.75
CA ILE A 40 -2.79 0.27 -2.24
C ILE A 40 -3.31 0.86 -0.94
N ALA A 41 -4.60 1.24 -0.94
CA ALA A 41 -5.31 1.70 0.24
C ALA A 41 -6.37 0.68 0.69
N THR A 42 -6.46 0.44 2.00
CA THR A 42 -7.54 -0.38 2.57
C THR A 42 -8.81 0.44 2.83
N PRO A 43 -10.00 -0.19 2.81
CA PRO A 43 -11.25 0.47 3.22
C PRO A 43 -11.14 1.10 4.61
N GLY A 44 -11.78 2.26 4.81
CA GLY A 44 -11.58 3.13 5.97
C GLY A 44 -10.86 4.46 5.65
N LEU A 45 -10.41 4.63 4.41
CA LEU A 45 -9.77 5.85 3.90
C LEU A 45 -10.78 6.98 3.61
N TRP A 46 -11.90 6.66 2.95
CA TRP A 46 -12.91 7.64 2.53
C TRP A 46 -14.22 7.45 3.27
N LYS A 47 -14.89 8.57 3.56
CA LYS A 47 -16.18 8.64 4.28
C LYS A 47 -17.32 8.25 3.32
N GLY A 48 -17.39 7.01 2.85
CA GLY A 48 -18.45 6.65 1.89
C GLY A 48 -18.52 5.24 1.30
N TYR A 49 -17.79 4.24 1.82
CA TYR A 49 -17.98 2.84 1.41
C TYR A 49 -17.80 1.88 2.58
#